data_AF-A0A4Z1E984-F1
#
_entry.id   AF-A0A4Z1E984-F1
#
_cell.length_a   1.000
_cell.length_b   1.000
_cell.length_c   1.000
_cell.angle_alpha   90.00
_cell.angle_beta   90.00
_cell.angle_gamma   90.00
#
_symmetry.space_group_name_H-M   'P 1'
#
loop_
_entity.id
_entity.type
_entity.pdbx_description
1 polymer ?
#
loop_
_entity_poly.entity_id
_entity_poly.type
_entity_poly.pdbx_seq_one_letter_code
_entity_poly.pdbx_strand_id
1 'polypeptide(L)' 'MSRNVCISAIDGQTGFLIAELLLTDRKFFSKVDSVCGLALHPASAKCKELQKLGVTIIPHKPGKMKDMAATLKESGADAL' A
#
# COMPACT_ATOMS: atom_id res chain seq x y z
N MET A 1 -1.61 19.49 1.50
CA MET A 1 -2.00 18.44 0.54
C MET A 1 -1.39 17.15 1.02
N SER A 2 -2.17 16.33 1.73
CA SER A 2 -1.84 14.94 2.01
C SER A 2 -1.98 14.13 0.72
N ARG A 3 -1.21 13.05 0.56
CA ARG A 3 -1.20 12.21 -0.64
C ARG A 3 -1.74 10.81 -0.36
N ASN A 4 -2.38 10.22 -1.35
CA ASN A 4 -2.74 8.81 -1.38
C ASN A 4 -1.57 8.00 -1.96
N VAL A 5 -0.99 7.10 -1.16
CA VAL A 5 0.22 6.37 -1.54
C VAL A 5 -0.09 4.90 -1.80
N CYS A 6 0.32 4.41 -2.97
CA CYS A 6 0.28 2.98 -3.29
C CYS A 6 1.69 2.38 -3.24
N ILE A 7 1.87 1.34 -2.43
CA ILE A 7 3.15 0.62 -2.29
C ILE A 7 3.07 -0.72 -3.01
N SER A 8 3.96 -0.94 -3.96
CA SER A 8 4.14 -2.26 -4.60
C SER A 8 4.90 -3.22 -3.68
N ALA A 9 4.57 -4.52 -3.74
CA ALA A 9 5.23 -5.57 -2.95
C ALA A 9 5.24 -5.25 -1.44
N ILE A 10 4.10 -4.81 -0.93
CA ILE A 10 3.96 -4.32 0.45
C ILE A 10 4.22 -5.40 1.51
N ASP A 11 4.05 -6.67 1.14
CA ASP A 11 4.38 -7.85 1.94
C ASP A 11 5.89 -8.19 1.96
N GLY A 12 6.70 -7.49 1.15
CA GLY A 12 8.16 -7.52 1.23
C GLY A 12 8.71 -6.85 2.50
N GLN A 13 10.02 -6.97 2.74
CA GLN A 13 10.66 -6.29 3.87
C GLN A 13 10.58 -4.77 3.72
N THR A 14 10.99 -4.26 2.57
CA THR A 14 11.01 -2.83 2.28
C THR A 14 9.61 -2.23 2.20
N GLY A 15 8.70 -2.89 1.50
CA GLY A 15 7.32 -2.41 1.36
C GLY A 15 6.59 -2.32 2.71
N PHE A 16 6.80 -3.32 3.57
CA PHE A 16 6.24 -3.32 4.93
C PHE A 16 6.78 -2.16 5.77
N LEU A 17 8.09 -1.99 5.84
CA LEU A 17 8.72 -0.93 6.63
C LEU A 17 8.30 0.46 6.13
N ILE A 18 8.21 0.66 4.81
CA ILE A 18 7.72 1.92 4.25
C ILE A 18 6.30 2.18 4.73
N ALA A 19 5.39 1.21 4.58
CA ALA A 19 3.99 1.37 4.99
C ALA A 19 3.84 1.66 6.48
N GLU A 20 4.59 0.95 7.33
CA GLU A 20 4.63 1.17 8.77
C GLU A 20 5.11 2.59 9.11
N LEU A 21 6.23 3.03 8.53
CA LEU A 21 6.78 4.37 8.80
C LEU A 21 5.85 5.48 8.33
N LEU A 22 5.19 5.33 7.19
CA LEU A 22 4.23 6.32 6.70
C LEU A 22 3.06 6.53 7.66
N LEU A 23 2.67 5.49 8.41
CA LEU A 23 1.52 5.51 9.32
C LEU A 23 1.89 5.73 10.80
N THR A 24 3.14 5.54 11.19
CA THR A 24 3.55 5.59 12.61
C THR A 24 4.55 6.69 12.93
N ASP A 25 5.42 7.08 11.99
CA ASP A 25 6.40 8.14 12.20
C ASP A 25 5.75 9.51 12.00
N ARG A 26 5.85 10.38 13.02
CA ARG A 26 5.27 11.74 13.01
C ARG A 26 5.73 12.60 11.84
N LYS A 27 6.94 12.36 11.31
CA LYS A 27 7.48 13.10 10.15
C LYS A 27 6.73 12.80 8.86
N PHE A 28 6.14 11.61 8.74
CA PHE A 28 5.46 11.14 7.53
C PHE A 28 3.94 11.14 7.67
N PHE A 29 3.42 10.77 8.84
CA PHE A 29 1.99 10.63 9.09
C PHE A 29 1.17 11.87 8.68
N SER A 30 1.67 13.07 8.97
CA SER A 30 1.00 14.34 8.61
C SER A 30 0.98 14.67 7.11
N LYS A 31 1.70 13.90 6.29
CA LYS A 31 1.87 14.14 4.84
C LYS A 31 1.12 13.12 3.97
N VAL A 32 0.58 12.07 4.57
CA VAL A 32 -0.09 10.96 3.88
C VAL A 32 -1.54 10.92 4.33
N ASP A 33 -2.46 10.81 3.38
CA ASP A 33 -3.89 10.72 3.65
C ASP A 33 -4.29 9.26 3.85
N SER A 34 -3.85 8.42 2.93
CA SER A 34 -4.12 7.00 2.93
C SER A 34 -2.96 6.21 2.33
N VAL A 35 -2.85 4.95 2.75
CA VAL A 35 -1.89 3.98 2.20
C VAL A 35 -2.65 2.75 1.72
N CYS A 36 -2.44 2.38 0.47
CA CYS A 36 -2.82 1.07 -0.05
C CYS A 36 -1.58 0.30 -0.51
N GLY A 37 -1.67 -1.02 -0.55
CA GLY A 37 -0.54 -1.89 -0.87
C GLY A 37 -0.90 -3.05 -1.77
N LEU A 38 -0.06 -3.29 -2.78
CA LEU A 38 -0.14 -4.49 -3.62
C LEU A 38 0.67 -5.62 -2.97
N ALA A 39 0.01 -6.73 -2.64
CA ALA A 39 0.64 -7.88 -2.00
C ALA A 39 0.50 -9.14 -2.86
N LEU A 40 1.56 -9.93 -2.99
CA LEU A 40 1.48 -11.25 -3.64
C LEU A 40 0.80 -12.27 -2.70
N HIS A 41 0.99 -12.12 -1.39
CA HIS A 41 0.42 -12.94 -0.34
C HIS A 41 -0.41 -12.07 0.63
N PRO A 42 -1.64 -11.66 0.23
CA PRO A 42 -2.47 -10.74 1.02
C PRO A 42 -2.90 -11.30 2.39
N ALA A 43 -2.82 -12.62 2.59
CA ALA A 43 -3.12 -13.28 3.86
C ALA A 43 -1.90 -13.41 4.80
N SER A 44 -0.73 -12.90 4.41
CA SER A 44 0.50 -12.98 5.21
C SER A 44 0.36 -12.26 6.55
N ALA A 45 1.18 -12.65 7.54
CA ALA A 45 1.19 -12.01 8.85
C ALA A 45 1.46 -10.49 8.75
N LYS A 46 2.39 -10.10 7.86
CA LYS A 46 2.70 -8.69 7.56
C LYS A 46 1.50 -7.92 7.04
N CYS A 47 0.77 -8.48 6.08
CA CYS A 47 -0.44 -7.83 5.56
C CYS A 47 -1.50 -7.65 6.66
N LYS A 48 -1.69 -8.65 7.52
CA LYS A 48 -2.63 -8.55 8.65
C LYS A 48 -2.23 -7.47 9.65
N GLU A 49 -0.93 -7.29 9.87
CA GLU A 49 -0.42 -6.23 10.74
C GLU A 49 -0.63 -4.84 10.12
N LEU A 50 -0.29 -4.67 8.85
CA LEU A 50 -0.53 -3.42 8.13
C LEU A 50 -2.03 -3.06 8.04
N GLN A 51 -2.91 -4.05 7.90
CA GLN A 51 -4.37 -3.83 7.95
C GLN A 51 -4.81 -3.26 9.29
N LYS A 52 -4.22 -3.70 10.41
CA LYS A 52 -4.51 -3.13 11.74
C LYS A 52 -4.06 -1.67 11.86
N LEU A 53 -3.05 -1.28 11.10
CA LEU A 53 -2.57 0.11 11.02
C LEU A 53 -3.40 0.98 10.06
N GLY A 54 -4.37 0.41 9.35
CA GLY A 54 -5.24 1.14 8.42
C GLY A 54 -4.85 1.05 6.95
N VAL A 55 -3.88 0.20 6.59
CA VAL A 55 -3.51 -0.03 5.19
C VAL A 55 -4.56 -0.86 4.47
N THR A 56 -4.97 -0.42 3.27
CA THR A 56 -5.78 -1.23 2.37
C THR A 56 -4.89 -2.20 1.59
N ILE A 57 -5.05 -3.51 1.82
CA ILE A 57 -4.29 -4.55 1.12
C ILE A 57 -5.04 -5.04 -0.11
N ILE A 58 -4.40 -4.96 -1.26
CA ILE A 58 -4.95 -5.34 -2.56
C ILE A 58 -4.10 -6.50 -3.12
N PRO A 59 -4.72 -7.61 -3.55
CA PRO A 59 -3.99 -8.72 -4.17
C PRO A 59 -3.32 -8.28 -5.48
N HIS A 60 -2.00 -8.46 -5.58
CA HIS A 60 -1.27 -8.31 -6.83
C HIS A 60 -1.52 -9.52 -7.73
N LYS A 61 -1.81 -9.29 -9.01
CA LYS A 61 -2.06 -10.33 -10.02
C LYS A 61 -0.98 -10.30 -11.11
N PRO A 62 0.13 -11.04 -10.95
CA PRO A 62 1.20 -11.08 -11.95
C PRO A 62 0.68 -11.45 -13.35
N GLY A 63 1.20 -10.78 -14.38
CA GLY A 63 0.81 -11.02 -15.78
C GLY A 63 -0.59 -10.51 -16.18
N LYS A 64 -1.40 -10.00 -15.25
CA LYS A 64 -2.72 -9.42 -15.52
C LYS A 64 -2.65 -7.90 -15.66
N MET A 65 -1.96 -7.42 -16.70
CA MET A 65 -1.65 -5.99 -16.90
C MET A 65 -2.89 -5.09 -16.90
N LYS A 66 -3.97 -5.50 -17.57
CA LYS A 66 -5.23 -4.73 -17.61
C LYS A 66 -5.86 -4.60 -16.22
N ASP A 67 -5.95 -5.70 -15.48
CA ASP A 67 -6.48 -5.73 -14.11
C ASP A 67 -5.62 -4.85 -13.19
N MET A 68 -4.30 -4.92 -13.32
CA MET A 68 -3.40 -4.10 -12.50
C MET A 68 -3.49 -2.61 -12.83
N ALA A 69 -3.67 -2.26 -14.10
CA ALA A 69 -3.88 -0.88 -14.51
C ALA A 69 -5.22 -0.31 -13.99
N ALA A 70 -6.29 -1.11 -14.00
CA ALA A 70 -7.56 -0.73 -13.38
C ALA A 70 -7.42 -0.57 -11.86
N THR A 71 -6.78 -1.54 -11.21
CA THR A 71 -6.50 -1.52 -9.76
C THR A 71 -5.75 -0.27 -9.33
N LEU A 72 -4.72 0.14 -10.09
CA LEU A 72 -3.95 1.36 -9.78
C LEU A 72 -4.77 2.65 -9.99
N LYS A 73 -5.75 2.66 -10.89
CA LYS A 73 -6.66 3.80 -11.05
C LYS A 73 -7.67 3.85 -9.91
N GLU A 74 -8.24 2.70 -9.57
CA GLU A 74 -9.23 2.54 -8.50
C GLU A 74 -8.67 2.80 -7.11
N SER A 75 -7.36 2.59 -6.91
CA SER A 75 -6.71 2.89 -5.64
C SER A 75 -6.66 4.39 -5.31
N GLY A 76 -6.88 5.27 -6.30
CA GLY A 76 -6.85 6.72 -6.11
C GLY A 76 -5.47 7.25 -5.71
N ALA A 77 -4.41 6.47 -5.96
CA ALA A 77 -3.05 6.85 -5.62
C ALA A 77 -2.58 8.04 -6.45
N ASP A 78 -1.97 9.02 -5.78
CA ASP A 78 -1.43 10.20 -6.44
C ASP A 78 -0.12 9.85 -7.17
N ALA A 79 -0.03 10.19 -8.45
CA ALA A 79 1.17 10.08 -9.27
C ALA A 79 1.49 11.45 -9.93
N LEU A 80 2.77 11.68 -10.25
CA LEU A 80 3.25 12.87 -10.98
C LEU A 80 3.32 12.61 -12.48
#